data_AF-A0A5C3QHV6-F1
#
_entry.id   AF-A0A5C3QHV6-F1
#
_cell.length_a   1.000
_cell.length_b   1.000
_cell.length_c   1.000
_cell.angle_alpha   90.00
_cell.angle_beta   90.00
_cell.angle_gamma   90.00
#
_symmetry.space_group_name_H-M   'P 1'
#
loop_
_entity.id
_entity.type
_entity.pdbx_description
1 polymer ?
#
loop_
_entity_poly.entity_id
_entity_poly.type
_entity_poly.pdbx_seq_one_letter_code
_entity_poly.pdbx_strand_id
1 'polypeptide(L)'
;MSNPAGYTTSDLLAAHPTEPNLWRIVGRLNNVIVLANSYKLSPGPMEDIITAHALVQGALIFGMNRHASGVLIELASNAFPDGLSEEAIVEFKGKIWPAIVEADEQVETSLRVG
;
A
#
# COMPACT_ATOMS: atom_id res chain seq x y z
N MET A 1 -38.95 8.90 5.13
CA MET A 1 -37.83 9.83 5.42
C MET A 1 -36.94 9.83 4.19
N SER A 2 -36.75 10.98 3.54
CA SER A 2 -35.87 11.10 2.38
C SER A 2 -34.42 10.96 2.83
N ASN A 3 -33.67 10.03 2.23
CA ASN A 3 -32.23 9.91 2.40
C ASN A 3 -31.57 10.89 1.40
N PRO A 4 -31.13 12.10 1.83
CA PRO A 4 -30.44 13.00 0.92
C PRO A 4 -29.14 12.36 0.47
N ALA A 5 -28.68 12.67 -0.75
CA ALA A 5 -27.38 12.20 -1.23
C ALA A 5 -26.27 12.77 -0.32
N GLY A 6 -25.78 11.93 0.60
CA GLY A 6 -24.68 12.26 1.50
C GLY A 6 -23.32 12.08 0.83
N TYR A 7 -22.32 12.81 1.31
CA TYR A 7 -20.94 12.64 0.87
C TYR A 7 -20.38 11.32 1.44
N THR A 8 -19.86 10.45 0.58
CA THR A 8 -19.27 9.17 0.98
C THR A 8 -17.81 9.40 1.38
N THR A 9 -17.53 9.54 2.68
CA THR A 9 -16.16 9.78 3.20
C THR A 9 -15.24 8.57 3.08
N SER A 10 -15.80 7.41 2.71
CA SER A 10 -15.12 6.10 2.69
C SER A 10 -14.62 5.66 4.07
N ASP A 11 -15.18 6.19 5.16
CA ASP A 11 -14.88 5.72 6.52
C ASP A 11 -15.81 4.57 6.91
N LEU A 12 -15.25 3.55 7.55
CA LEU A 12 -16.03 2.51 8.21
C LEU A 12 -16.39 3.02 9.61
N LEU A 13 -17.69 3.11 9.89
CA LEU A 13 -18.23 3.61 11.15
C LEU A 13 -18.95 2.49 11.91
N ALA A 14 -18.69 2.36 13.21
CA ALA A 14 -19.48 1.51 14.11
C ALA A 14 -20.31 2.36 15.06
N ALA A 15 -21.60 2.05 15.20
CA ALA A 15 -22.48 2.76 16.13
C ALA A 15 -22.07 2.49 17.59
N HIS A 16 -22.21 3.49 18.46
CA HIS A 16 -21.98 3.31 19.89
C HIS A 16 -23.02 2.35 20.47
N PRO A 17 -22.61 1.36 21.29
CA PRO A 17 -23.52 0.30 21.75
C PRO A 17 -24.66 0.80 22.65
N THR A 18 -24.47 1.94 23.33
CA THR A 18 -25.44 2.46 24.31
C THR A 18 -25.93 3.89 24.05
N GLU A 19 -25.30 4.64 23.13
CA GLU A 19 -25.62 6.06 22.92
C GLU A 19 -26.10 6.28 21.48
N PRO A 20 -27.41 6.49 21.27
CA PRO A 20 -27.96 6.76 19.95
C PRO A 20 -27.30 7.99 19.32
N ASN A 21 -26.99 7.91 18.02
CA ASN A 21 -26.34 8.96 17.22
C ASN A 21 -24.84 9.15 17.44
N LEU A 22 -24.19 8.36 18.29
CA LEU A 22 -22.72 8.34 18.37
C LEU A 22 -22.13 7.24 17.50
N TRP A 23 -21.02 7.56 16.84
CA TRP A 23 -20.31 6.66 15.93
C TRP A 23 -18.81 6.72 16.20
N ARG A 24 -18.16 5.56 16.14
CA ARG A 24 -16.71 5.42 16.19
C ARG A 24 -16.19 5.08 14.79
N ILE A 25 -15.15 5.79 14.35
CA ILE A 25 -14.39 5.40 13.16
C ILE A 25 -13.63 4.11 13.48
N VAL A 26 -13.95 3.03 12.76
CA VAL A 26 -13.33 1.71 12.92
C VAL A 26 -12.37 1.36 11.80
N GLY A 27 -12.37 2.12 10.72
CA GLY A 27 -11.43 1.97 9.63
C GLY A 27 -11.77 2.90 8.49
N ARG A 28 -11.09 2.71 7.36
CA ARG A 28 -11.48 3.31 6.09
C ARG A 28 -11.54 2.22 5.04
N LEU A 29 -12.46 2.37 4.11
CA LEU A 29 -12.60 1.52 2.93
C LEU A 29 -11.46 1.74 1.95
N ASN A 30 -10.82 2.92 1.96
CA ASN A 30 -9.69 3.17 1.08
C ASN A 30 -8.43 2.45 1.59
N ASN A 31 -7.72 1.80 0.66
CA ASN A 31 -6.42 1.17 0.91
C ASN A 31 -5.36 2.26 1.06
N VAL A 32 -5.24 2.84 2.26
CA VAL A 32 -4.18 3.81 2.59
C VAL A 32 -3.44 3.34 3.83
N ILE A 33 -2.11 3.30 3.74
CA ILE A 33 -1.24 3.03 4.89
C ILE A 33 -0.75 4.36 5.45
N VAL A 34 -0.98 4.58 6.75
CA VAL A 34 -0.47 5.77 7.45
C VAL A 34 0.73 5.35 8.30
N LEU A 35 1.88 5.96 8.03
CA LEU A 35 3.12 5.77 8.78
C LEU A 35 3.11 6.60 10.07
N ALA A 36 4.00 6.27 11.02
CA ALA A 36 4.10 6.95 12.32
C ALA A 36 4.42 8.45 12.22
N ASN A 37 5.05 8.87 11.12
CA ASN A 37 5.34 10.26 10.79
C ASN A 37 4.18 10.97 10.07
N SER A 38 2.99 10.36 10.04
CA SER A 38 1.81 10.84 9.31
C SER A 38 1.92 10.84 7.79
N TYR A 39 2.97 10.25 7.22
CA TYR A 39 3.07 10.03 5.78
C TYR A 39 2.04 8.99 5.34
N LYS A 40 1.40 9.20 4.20
CA LYS A 40 0.32 8.36 3.68
C LYS A 40 0.75 7.70 2.39
N LEU A 41 0.64 6.39 2.34
CA LEU A 41 0.95 5.58 1.17
C LEU A 41 -0.35 5.06 0.57
N SER A 42 -0.39 4.98 -0.75
CA SER A 42 -1.46 4.29 -1.49
C SER A 42 -0.89 2.96 -2.01
N PRO A 43 -1.10 1.82 -1.32
CA PRO A 43 -0.46 0.55 -1.65
C PRO A 43 -0.79 0.07 -3.05
N GLY A 44 -2.05 0.16 -3.50
CA GLY A 44 -2.48 -0.38 -4.79
C GLY A 44 -1.62 0.10 -5.97
N PRO A 45 -1.54 1.42 -6.24
CA PRO A 45 -0.69 1.94 -7.33
C PRO A 45 0.78 1.56 -7.20
N MET A 46 1.33 1.55 -5.98
CA MET A 46 2.72 1.18 -5.74
C MET A 46 2.95 -0.32 -6.00
N GLU A 47 2.03 -1.18 -5.54
CA GLU A 47 2.04 -2.63 -5.77
C GLU A 47 1.93 -2.95 -7.26
N ASP A 48 1.09 -2.22 -7.99
CA ASP A 48 0.94 -2.36 -9.44
C ASP A 48 2.25 -2.06 -10.20
N ILE A 49 2.95 -0.98 -9.82
CA ILE A 49 4.25 -0.60 -10.43
C ILE A 49 5.30 -1.67 -10.16
N ILE A 50 5.38 -2.14 -8.92
CA ILE A 50 6.37 -3.16 -8.54
C ILE A 50 6.06 -4.49 -9.25
N THR A 51 4.78 -4.86 -9.37
CA THR A 51 4.35 -6.11 -10.02
C THR A 51 4.48 -6.05 -11.55
N ALA A 52 4.56 -4.86 -12.15
CA ALA A 52 4.86 -4.72 -13.58
C ALA A 52 6.27 -5.21 -13.96
N HIS A 53 7.18 -5.34 -12.99
CA HIS A 53 8.52 -5.86 -13.23
C HIS A 53 8.51 -7.38 -13.50
N ALA A 54 9.12 -7.82 -14.60
CA ALA A 54 9.02 -9.20 -15.11
C ALA A 54 9.56 -10.32 -14.18
N LEU A 55 10.24 -9.96 -13.09
CA LEU A 55 10.74 -10.90 -12.08
C LEU A 55 9.87 -10.95 -10.81
N VAL A 56 8.79 -10.18 -10.76
CA VAL A 56 7.86 -10.07 -9.65
C VAL A 56 6.53 -10.67 -10.06
N GLN A 57 6.01 -11.61 -9.28
CA GLN A 57 4.68 -12.17 -9.46
C GLN A 57 3.62 -11.40 -8.69
N GLY A 58 4.00 -10.82 -7.55
CA GLY A 58 3.12 -10.02 -6.71
C GLY A 58 3.90 -9.17 -5.73
N ALA A 59 3.27 -8.09 -5.27
CA ALA A 59 3.81 -7.20 -4.26
C ALA A 59 2.74 -6.91 -3.20
N LEU A 60 3.17 -6.80 -1.94
CA LEU A 60 2.32 -6.37 -0.82
C LEU A 60 3.07 -5.34 0.01
N ILE A 61 2.52 -4.14 0.10
CA ILE A 61 3.08 -3.06 0.91
C ILE A 61 2.45 -3.10 2.30
N PHE A 62 3.30 -2.95 3.32
CA PHE A 62 2.91 -2.96 4.72
C PHE A 62 3.69 -1.89 5.50
N GLY A 63 3.31 -1.66 6.75
CA GLY A 63 4.02 -0.73 7.63
C GLY A 63 3.14 0.30 8.35
N MET A 64 1.85 0.02 8.56
CA MET A 64 0.96 0.87 9.36
C MET A 64 1.60 1.24 10.70
N ASN A 65 1.60 2.52 11.04
CA ASN A 65 2.20 3.08 12.27
C ASN A 65 3.69 2.73 12.46
N ARG A 66 4.44 2.49 11.38
CA ARG A 66 5.90 2.34 11.40
C ARG A 66 6.58 3.59 10.82
N HIS A 67 7.88 3.77 11.09
CA HIS A 67 8.63 4.91 10.56
C HIS A 67 8.87 4.84 9.04
N ALA A 68 8.82 3.63 8.47
CA ALA A 68 8.94 3.36 7.04
C ALA A 68 8.02 2.19 6.68
N SER A 69 7.57 2.14 5.43
CA SER A 69 6.93 0.96 4.87
C SER A 69 7.94 -0.13 4.53
N GLY A 70 7.43 -1.36 4.42
CA GLY A 70 8.12 -2.46 3.78
C GLY A 70 7.30 -2.98 2.60
N VAL A 71 7.96 -3.71 1.72
CA VAL A 71 7.30 -4.46 0.63
C VAL A 71 7.69 -5.93 0.74
N LEU A 72 6.68 -6.80 0.67
CA LEU A 72 6.86 -8.24 0.47
C LEU A 72 6.72 -8.52 -1.02
N ILE A 73 7.70 -9.24 -1.58
CA ILE A 73 7.77 -9.55 -3.01
C ILE A 73 7.56 -11.05 -3.18
N GLU A 74 6.54 -11.42 -3.95
CA GLU A 74 6.41 -12.76 -4.50
C GLU A 74 7.24 -12.85 -5.78
N LEU A 75 8.14 -13.81 -5.82
CA LEU A 75 9.09 -13.99 -6.91
C LEU A 75 8.40 -14.70 -8.09
N ALA A 76 8.60 -14.19 -9.30
CA ALA A 76 8.20 -14.92 -10.49
C ALA A 76 9.03 -16.22 -10.62
N SER A 77 8.46 -17.24 -11.27
CA SER A 77 9.12 -18.55 -11.42
C SER A 77 10.46 -18.50 -12.16
N ASN A 78 10.71 -17.44 -12.93
CA ASN A 78 11.95 -17.17 -13.66
C ASN A 78 12.92 -16.24 -12.90
N ALA A 79 12.61 -15.82 -11.67
CA ALA A 79 13.42 -14.86 -10.92
C ALA A 79 14.80 -15.42 -10.52
N PHE A 80 14.90 -16.73 -10.30
CA PHE A 80 16.11 -17.44 -9.87
C PHE A 80 16.32 -18.71 -10.68
N PRO A 81 16.71 -18.62 -11.97
CA PRO A 81 16.88 -19.78 -12.83
C PRO A 81 18.00 -20.72 -12.32
N ASP A 82 19.05 -20.16 -11.72
CA ASP A 82 20.21 -20.89 -11.21
C ASP A 82 20.13 -21.21 -9.71
N GLY A 83 18.98 -20.93 -9.08
CA GLY A 83 18.74 -21.13 -7.65
C GLY A 83 18.92 -19.87 -6.78
N LEU A 84 18.58 -19.99 -5.50
CA LEU A 84 18.66 -18.92 -4.51
C LEU A 84 20.05 -18.91 -3.85
N SER A 85 20.96 -18.08 -4.36
CA SER A 85 22.22 -17.73 -3.70
C SER A 85 22.17 -16.31 -3.11
N GLU A 86 23.08 -15.99 -2.20
CA GLU A 86 23.15 -14.65 -1.62
C GLU A 86 23.49 -13.59 -2.68
N GLU A 87 24.38 -13.91 -3.60
CA GLU A 87 24.75 -13.07 -4.75
C GLU A 87 23.55 -12.85 -5.68
N ALA A 88 22.79 -13.91 -5.97
CA ALA A 88 21.59 -13.82 -6.79
C ALA A 88 20.52 -12.92 -6.13
N ILE A 89 20.40 -12.95 -4.80
CA ILE A 89 19.49 -12.06 -4.06
C ILE A 89 19.94 -10.60 -4.17
N VAL A 90 21.25 -10.33 -4.07
CA VAL A 90 21.80 -8.97 -4.25
C VAL A 90 21.52 -8.47 -5.67
N GLU A 91 21.76 -9.30 -6.68
CA GLU A 91 21.48 -8.96 -8.07
C GLU A 91 19.99 -8.71 -8.30
N PHE A 92 19.12 -9.59 -7.80
CA PHE A 92 17.67 -9.45 -7.86
C PHE A 92 17.21 -8.13 -7.25
N LYS A 93 17.69 -7.80 -6.03
CA LYS A 93 17.39 -6.52 -5.38
C LYS A 93 17.82 -5.34 -6.25
N GLY A 94 19.00 -5.40 -6.85
CA GLY A 94 19.49 -4.38 -7.77
C GLY A 94 18.59 -4.18 -9.00
N LYS A 95 18.03 -5.28 -9.55
CA LYS A 95 17.11 -5.24 -10.70
C LYS A 95 15.76 -4.61 -10.35
N ILE A 96 15.19 -4.93 -9.19
CA ILE A 96 13.87 -4.44 -8.79
C ILE A 96 13.90 -3.05 -8.12
N TRP A 97 15.05 -2.60 -7.64
CA TRP A 97 15.19 -1.32 -6.93
C TRP A 97 14.66 -0.11 -7.72
N PRO A 98 14.90 0.02 -9.04
CA PRO A 98 14.32 1.12 -9.82
C PRO A 98 12.79 1.15 -9.77
N ALA A 99 12.12 0.00 -9.84
CA ALA A 99 10.66 -0.08 -9.74
C ALA A 99 10.15 0.31 -8.34
N ILE A 100 10.92 0.01 -7.29
CA ILE A 100 10.61 0.46 -5.92
C ILE A 100 10.72 1.99 -5.82
N VAL A 101 11.76 2.59 -6.40
CA VAL A 101 11.93 4.05 -6.42
C VAL A 101 10.80 4.73 -7.20
N GLU A 102 10.45 4.20 -8.37
CA GLU A 102 9.32 4.70 -9.17
C GLU A 102 7.99 4.62 -8.40
N ALA A 103 7.76 3.52 -7.68
CA ALA A 103 6.58 3.38 -6.84
C ALA A 103 6.55 4.41 -5.69
N ASP A 104 7.69 4.73 -5.09
CA ASP A 104 7.79 5.74 -4.02
C ASP A 104 7.47 7.16 -4.53
N GLU A 105 7.92 7.51 -5.75
CA GLU A 105 7.64 8.82 -6.37
C GLU A 105 6.14 9.06 -6.63
N GLN A 106 5.35 8.00 -6.86
CA GLN A 106 3.90 8.13 -7.01
C GLN A 106 3.20 8.56 -5.72
N VAL A 107 3.77 8.23 -4.56
CA VAL A 107 3.20 8.61 -3.28
C VAL A 107 3.20 10.12 -3.12
N GLU A 108 4.30 10.79 -3.50
CA GLU A 108 4.42 12.24 -3.43
C GLU A 108 3.43 12.95 -4.36
N THR A 109 3.12 12.35 -5.52
CA THR A 109 2.18 12.91 -6.49
C THR A 109 0.73 12.79 -6.02
N SER A 110 0.35 11.68 -5.39
CA SER A 110 -1.04 11.41 -4.95
C SER A 110 -1.53 12.33 -3.82
N LEU A 111 -0.63 13.06 -3.14
CA LEU A 111 -0.94 13.99 -2.05
C LEU A 111 -1.04 15.46 -2.50
N ARG A 112 -0.75 15.78 -3.75
CA ARG A 112 -0.98 17.12 -4.33
C ARG A 112 -2.39 17.18 -4.92
N VAL A 113 -3.36 17.53 -4.10
CA VAL A 113 -4.66 17.99 -4.61
C VAL A 113 -4.52 19.47 -4.98
N GLY A 114 -4.88 19.82 -6.22
CA GLY A 114 -4.91 21.19 -6.73
C GLY A 114 -6.02 22.06 -6.15
#